data_AF-F0XYM4-F1
#
_entry.id   AF-F0XYM4-F1
#
_cell.length_a   1.000
_cell.length_b   1.000
_cell.length_c   1.000
_cell.angle_alpha   90.00
_cell.angle_beta   90.00
_cell.angle_gamma   90.00
#
_symmetry.space_group_name_H-M   'P 1'
#
loop_
_entity.id
_entity.type
_entity.pdbx_description
1 polymer ?
#
loop_
_entity_poly.entity_id
_entity_poly.type
_entity_poly.pdbx_seq_one_letter_code
_entity_poly.pdbx_strand_id
1 'polypeptide(L)'
;MVRAFLGLALVVARLAAAYPRTCATARTRGLSCADHNVTTRDGYVLETHTVWNARVASPARVVVLQHGLIDSSETWVANYGGESLARQLADDGWLVYLANSRGRPPYRHATLGPDDAAFWAFSWDEMAALD
;
A
#
# COMPACT_ATOMS: atom_id res chain seq x y z
N MET A 1 16.92 29.60 31.04
CA MET A 1 15.90 29.82 30.00
C MET A 1 16.18 28.88 28.81
N VAL A 2 16.03 27.57 28.98
CA VAL A 2 16.26 26.58 27.90
C VAL A 2 15.32 25.38 28.13
N ARG A 3 14.05 25.48 27.71
CA ARG A 3 13.10 24.35 27.70
C ARG A 3 12.12 24.40 26.51
N ALA A 4 12.50 25.02 25.39
CA ALA A 4 11.60 25.19 24.24
C ALA A 4 11.99 24.39 22.98
N PHE A 5 13.17 23.74 22.93
CA PHE A 5 13.66 23.16 21.66
C PHE A 5 13.38 21.66 21.45
N LEU A 6 12.96 20.91 22.49
CA LEU A 6 12.62 19.48 22.33
C LEU A 6 11.22 19.24 21.73
N GLY A 7 10.31 20.20 21.82
CA GLY A 7 8.93 20.04 21.30
C GLY A 7 8.87 20.06 19.77
N LEU A 8 9.69 20.90 19.12
CA LEU A 8 9.65 21.09 17.67
C LEU A 8 10.31 19.93 16.91
N ALA A 9 11.42 19.38 17.41
CA ALA A 9 12.10 18.24 16.80
C ALA A 9 11.20 16.98 16.79
N LEU A 10 10.41 16.76 17.84
CA LEU A 10 9.46 15.65 17.91
C LEU A 10 8.28 15.82 16.93
N VAL A 11 7.84 17.06 16.68
CA VAL A 11 6.79 17.38 15.71
C VAL A 11 7.31 17.22 14.27
N VAL A 12 8.56 17.63 13.98
CA VAL A 12 9.17 17.46 12.66
C VAL A 12 9.46 15.98 12.34
N ALA A 13 9.87 15.18 13.33
CA ALA A 13 10.02 13.72 13.15
C ALA A 13 8.69 13.00 12.89
N ARG A 14 7.56 13.56 13.35
CA ARG A 14 6.21 13.07 13.04
C ARG A 14 5.76 13.44 11.62
N LEU A 15 6.35 14.46 11.01
CA LEU A 15 6.03 14.89 9.64
C LEU A 15 6.81 14.11 8.57
N ALA A 16 7.93 13.47 8.93
CA ALA A 16 8.67 12.58 8.02
C ALA A 16 7.98 11.21 7.79
N ALA A 17 6.85 10.94 8.47
CA ALA A 17 6.07 9.71 8.36
C ALA A 17 4.91 9.78 7.34
N ALA A 18 4.92 10.78 6.44
CA ALA A 18 3.80 11.15 5.58
C ALA A 18 3.91 10.56 4.15
N TYR A 19 4.10 9.25 4.03
CA TYR A 19 3.66 8.51 2.84
C TYR A 19 2.44 7.67 3.23
N PRO A 20 1.38 7.62 2.40
CA PRO A 20 0.22 6.80 2.68
C PRO A 20 0.65 5.34 2.82
N ARG A 21 0.61 4.86 4.06
CA ARG A 21 0.74 3.44 4.36
C ARG A 21 -0.68 2.91 4.31
N THR A 22 -1.06 2.27 3.20
CA THR A 22 -2.37 1.64 3.02
C THR A 22 -2.82 0.89 4.28
N CYS A 23 -1.90 0.17 4.92
CA CYS A 23 -2.19 -0.49 6.20
C CYS A 23 -2.44 0.44 7.39
N ALA A 24 -1.82 1.60 7.48
CA ALA A 24 -2.19 2.61 8.48
C ALA A 24 -3.62 3.08 8.25
N THR A 25 -3.97 3.43 7.01
CA THR A 25 -5.35 3.83 6.63
C THR A 25 -6.33 2.72 6.98
N ALA A 26 -6.09 1.47 6.54
CA ALA A 26 -6.93 0.32 6.86
C ALA A 26 -7.14 0.13 8.37
N ARG A 27 -6.09 0.26 9.18
CA ARG A 27 -6.19 0.17 10.65
C ARG A 27 -7.04 1.27 11.26
N THR A 28 -6.98 2.50 10.77
CA THR A 28 -7.91 3.57 11.21
C THR A 28 -9.37 3.27 10.87
N ARG A 29 -9.61 2.40 9.87
CA ARG A 29 -10.94 1.91 9.50
C ARG A 29 -11.34 0.63 10.23
N GLY A 30 -10.57 0.21 11.24
CA GLY A 30 -10.87 -0.97 12.05
C GLY A 30 -10.62 -2.31 11.35
N LEU A 31 -9.82 -2.31 10.27
CA LEU A 31 -9.39 -3.52 9.58
C LEU A 31 -8.00 -3.94 10.03
N SER A 32 -7.71 -5.23 9.89
CA SER A 32 -6.35 -5.75 9.99
C SER A 32 -5.66 -5.66 8.62
N CYS A 33 -4.35 -5.41 8.63
CA CYS A 33 -3.58 -5.26 7.40
C CYS A 33 -2.11 -5.67 7.58
N ALA A 34 -1.56 -6.32 6.56
CA ALA A 34 -0.16 -6.72 6.46
C ALA A 34 0.45 -6.19 5.15
N ASP A 35 1.70 -5.72 5.24
CA ASP A 35 2.50 -5.27 4.11
C ASP A 35 3.31 -6.44 3.53
N HIS A 36 3.47 -6.48 2.21
CA HIS A 36 4.22 -7.50 1.49
C HIS A 36 5.11 -6.85 0.42
N ASN A 37 6.30 -7.41 0.20
CA ASN A 37 7.16 -7.04 -0.92
C ASN A 37 7.15 -8.17 -1.95
N VAL A 38 6.74 -7.86 -3.17
CA VAL A 38 6.73 -8.79 -4.31
C VAL A 38 7.80 -8.34 -5.29
N THR A 39 8.69 -9.23 -5.69
CA THR A 39 9.73 -8.93 -6.68
C THR A 39 9.32 -9.49 -8.02
N THR A 40 9.17 -8.61 -9.02
CA THR A 40 8.85 -8.99 -10.39
C THR A 40 10.04 -9.65 -11.05
N ARG A 41 9.82 -10.37 -12.16
CA ARG A 41 10.90 -11.09 -12.85
C ARG A 41 12.02 -10.18 -13.36
N ASP A 42 11.68 -8.95 -13.74
CA ASP A 42 12.64 -7.95 -14.22
C ASP A 42 13.27 -7.11 -13.09
N GLY A 43 12.82 -7.28 -11.85
CA GLY A 43 13.53 -6.80 -10.66
C GLY A 43 12.88 -5.66 -9.89
N TYR A 44 11.69 -5.19 -10.26
CA TYR A 44 10.94 -4.22 -9.45
C TYR A 44 10.47 -4.85 -8.14
N VAL A 45 10.46 -4.08 -7.06
CA VAL A 45 10.00 -4.53 -5.74
C VAL A 45 8.74 -3.78 -5.32
N LEU A 46 7.60 -4.40 -5.61
CA LEU A 46 6.27 -3.86 -5.41
C LEU A 46 5.83 -4.02 -3.95
N GLU A 47 5.44 -2.93 -3.30
CA GLU A 47 4.78 -2.98 -2.00
C GLU A 47 3.29 -3.25 -2.19
N THR A 48 2.81 -4.40 -1.74
CA THR A 48 1.41 -4.83 -1.80
C THR A 48 0.87 -5.07 -0.39
N HIS A 49 -0.44 -5.22 -0.25
CA HIS A 49 -1.07 -5.32 1.06
C HIS A 49 -2.10 -6.44 1.11
N THR A 50 -2.26 -7.07 2.26
CA THR A 50 -3.40 -7.94 2.55
C THR A 50 -4.25 -7.32 3.64
N VAL A 51 -5.57 -7.25 3.43
CA VAL A 51 -6.55 -6.67 4.34
C VAL A 51 -7.61 -7.70 4.70
N TRP A 52 -7.99 -7.75 5.97
CA TRP A 52 -9.04 -8.63 6.47
C TRP A 52 -9.73 -8.05 7.71
N ASN A 53 -10.91 -8.58 8.04
CA ASN A 53 -11.58 -8.27 9.30
C ASN A 53 -11.33 -9.41 10.30
N ALA A 54 -10.52 -9.15 11.34
CA ALA A 54 -10.21 -10.13 12.37
C ALA A 54 -11.41 -10.60 13.22
N ARG A 55 -12.57 -9.94 13.10
CA ARG A 55 -13.83 -10.35 13.76
C ARG A 55 -14.56 -11.43 12.98
N VAL A 56 -14.23 -11.64 11.71
CA VAL A 56 -14.81 -12.69 10.87
C VAL A 56 -13.92 -13.92 10.99
N ALA A 57 -14.52 -15.06 11.33
CA ALA A 57 -13.80 -16.32 11.47
C ALA A 57 -13.18 -16.71 10.13
N SER A 58 -11.85 -16.91 10.13
CA SER A 58 -10.96 -17.34 9.04
C SER A 58 -11.45 -17.05 7.61
N PRO A 59 -10.90 -16.02 6.93
CA PRO A 59 -11.27 -15.73 5.56
C PRO A 59 -11.11 -16.95 4.65
N ALA A 60 -12.19 -17.41 4.02
CA ALA A 60 -12.21 -18.62 3.19
C ALA A 60 -12.07 -18.34 1.69
N ARG A 61 -12.10 -17.06 1.29
CA ARG A 61 -12.10 -16.61 -0.10
C ARG A 61 -11.06 -15.53 -0.29
N VAL A 62 -10.44 -15.48 -1.46
CA VAL A 62 -9.38 -14.52 -1.79
C VAL A 62 -9.81 -13.66 -2.97
N VAL A 63 -9.56 -12.36 -2.90
CA VAL A 63 -9.80 -11.41 -4.00
C VAL A 63 -8.61 -10.47 -4.12
N VAL A 64 -8.23 -10.14 -5.36
CA VAL A 64 -7.18 -9.16 -5.67
C VAL A 64 -7.83 -7.91 -6.24
N LEU A 65 -7.50 -6.75 -5.71
CA LEU A 65 -7.94 -5.45 -6.20
C LEU A 65 -6.74 -4.67 -6.75
N GLN A 66 -6.81 -4.34 -8.05
CA GLN A 66 -5.82 -3.56 -8.76
C GLN A 66 -6.34 -2.15 -9.01
N HIS A 67 -5.57 -1.13 -8.63
CA HIS A 67 -5.94 0.28 -8.83
C HIS A 67 -5.81 0.71 -10.31
N GLY A 68 -6.34 1.90 -10.62
CA GLY A 68 -6.28 2.49 -11.96
C GLY A 68 -5.02 3.31 -12.24
N LEU A 69 -5.07 4.17 -13.26
CA LEU A 69 -3.99 5.05 -13.66
C LEU A 69 -3.68 6.11 -12.58
N ILE A 70 -2.40 6.28 -12.22
CA ILE A 70 -1.91 7.27 -11.23
C ILE A 70 -2.66 7.14 -9.89
N ASP A 71 -2.73 5.92 -9.38
CA ASP A 71 -3.42 5.58 -8.13
C ASP A 71 -2.56 4.60 -7.30
N SER A 72 -3.09 4.15 -6.16
CA SER A 72 -2.49 3.12 -5.32
C SER A 72 -3.55 2.24 -4.67
N SER A 73 -3.09 1.19 -4.00
CA SER A 73 -3.91 0.31 -3.17
C SER A 73 -4.75 1.04 -2.11
N GLU A 74 -4.38 2.27 -1.71
CA GLU A 74 -5.12 3.04 -0.71
C GLU A 74 -6.57 3.34 -1.13
N THR A 75 -6.83 3.46 -2.44
CA THR A 75 -8.17 3.72 -2.99
C THR A 75 -9.23 2.76 -2.43
N TRP A 76 -8.85 1.50 -2.21
CA TRP A 76 -9.74 0.43 -1.76
C TRP A 76 -10.07 0.48 -0.26
N VAL A 77 -9.34 1.28 0.52
CA VAL A 77 -9.52 1.45 1.97
C VAL A 77 -9.84 2.89 2.37
N ALA A 78 -9.87 3.82 1.41
CA ALA A 78 -9.92 5.27 1.63
C ALA A 78 -11.25 5.80 2.18
N ASN A 79 -12.38 5.09 2.03
CA ASN A 79 -13.71 5.55 2.48
C ASN A 79 -14.07 5.16 3.93
N TYR A 80 -14.74 6.06 4.65
CA TYR A 80 -15.17 5.88 6.05
C TYR A 80 -16.47 5.07 6.13
N GLY A 81 -16.97 4.84 7.35
CA GLY A 81 -18.35 4.33 7.55
C GLY A 81 -18.61 2.90 7.07
N GLY A 82 -17.61 2.14 6.67
CA GLY A 82 -17.80 0.83 6.04
C GLY A 82 -17.92 0.88 4.51
N GLU A 83 -17.79 2.05 3.89
CA GLU A 83 -18.09 2.28 2.48
C GLU A 83 -16.90 2.00 1.54
N SER A 84 -15.79 1.50 2.06
CA SER A 84 -14.66 1.10 1.22
C SER A 84 -14.84 -0.33 0.72
N LEU A 85 -14.51 -0.61 -0.53
CA LEU A 85 -14.73 -1.93 -1.13
C LEU A 85 -13.98 -3.02 -0.37
N ALA A 86 -12.73 -2.76 0.05
CA ALA A 86 -11.97 -3.72 0.85
C ALA A 86 -12.65 -4.01 2.19
N ARG A 87 -13.33 -3.03 2.79
CA ARG A 87 -14.07 -3.23 4.04
C ARG A 87 -15.29 -4.12 3.83
N GLN A 88 -16.10 -3.84 2.81
CA GLN A 88 -17.29 -4.64 2.51
C GLN A 88 -16.91 -6.10 2.23
N LEU A 89 -15.88 -6.34 1.42
CA LEU A 89 -15.36 -7.67 1.14
C LEU A 89 -14.80 -8.36 2.40
N ALA A 90 -14.03 -7.65 3.22
CA ALA A 90 -13.48 -8.20 4.46
C ALA A 90 -14.57 -8.57 5.48
N ASP A 91 -15.63 -7.77 5.57
CA ASP A 91 -16.80 -8.06 6.43
C ASP A 91 -17.58 -9.28 5.91
N ASP A 92 -17.58 -9.51 4.60
CA ASP A 92 -18.15 -10.69 3.94
C ASP A 92 -17.22 -11.94 3.97
N GLY A 93 -16.12 -11.90 4.73
CA GLY A 93 -15.23 -13.04 4.94
C GLY A 93 -14.21 -13.30 3.83
N TRP A 94 -13.88 -12.27 3.04
CA TRP A 94 -12.79 -12.32 2.07
C TRP A 94 -11.45 -11.89 2.67
N LEU A 95 -10.37 -12.52 2.22
CA LEU A 95 -9.01 -12.04 2.32
C LEU A 95 -8.72 -11.15 1.11
N VAL A 96 -8.54 -9.86 1.33
CA VAL A 96 -8.45 -8.87 0.26
C VAL A 96 -6.99 -8.51 0.01
N TYR A 97 -6.43 -8.93 -1.12
CA TYR A 97 -5.13 -8.49 -1.60
C TYR A 97 -5.27 -7.17 -2.36
N LEU A 98 -4.47 -6.19 -2.01
CA LEU A 98 -4.41 -4.89 -2.65
C LEU A 98 -3.06 -4.77 -3.36
N ALA A 99 -3.11 -4.89 -4.68
CA ALA A 99 -1.93 -4.82 -5.53
C ALA A 99 -1.54 -3.36 -5.82
N ASN A 100 -0.26 -3.14 -6.10
CA ASN A 100 0.28 -1.87 -6.60
C ASN A 100 1.14 -2.17 -7.82
N SER A 101 1.09 -1.27 -8.79
CA SER A 101 1.96 -1.35 -9.97
C SER A 101 3.34 -0.74 -9.70
N ARG A 102 4.32 -1.16 -10.50
CA ARG A 102 5.62 -0.48 -10.62
C ARG A 102 5.43 1.01 -10.92
N GLY A 103 6.40 1.82 -10.49
CA GLY A 103 6.29 3.28 -10.62
C GLY A 103 5.43 3.96 -9.55
N ARG A 104 4.95 3.22 -8.54
CA ARG A 104 4.41 3.79 -7.29
C ARG A 104 5.48 3.68 -6.18
N PRO A 105 5.71 4.73 -5.35
CA PRO A 105 6.64 4.66 -4.22
C PRO A 105 6.29 3.52 -3.26
N PRO A 106 7.23 2.78 -2.67
CA PRO A 106 8.66 3.02 -2.73
C PRO A 106 9.27 2.57 -4.06
N TYR A 107 9.96 3.48 -4.75
CA TYR A 107 10.63 3.23 -6.03
C TYR A 107 11.83 2.31 -5.82
N ARG A 108 11.59 1.00 -5.92
CA ARG A 108 12.60 -0.03 -5.63
C ARG A 108 12.76 -0.97 -6.80
N HIS A 109 14.01 -1.28 -7.09
CA HIS A 109 14.44 -2.29 -8.03
C HIS A 109 15.65 -3.02 -7.45
N ALA A 110 15.92 -4.24 -7.91
CA ALA A 110 17.06 -5.03 -7.47
C ALA A 110 18.43 -4.44 -7.86
N THR A 111 18.47 -3.55 -8.85
CA THR A 111 19.70 -3.08 -9.52
C THR A 111 19.64 -1.61 -9.96
N LEU A 112 18.46 -1.11 -10.32
CA LEU A 112 18.25 0.27 -10.80
C LEU A 112 17.76 1.17 -9.65
N GLY A 113 18.10 2.45 -9.72
CA GLY A 113 17.53 3.52 -8.89
C GLY A 113 16.54 4.39 -9.67
N PRO A 114 15.70 5.19 -8.97
CA PRO A 114 14.78 6.13 -9.63
C PRO A 114 15.48 7.24 -10.41
N ASP A 115 16.79 7.44 -10.25
CA ASP A 115 17.59 8.37 -11.05
C ASP A 115 18.06 7.75 -12.39
N ASP A 116 17.94 6.43 -12.54
CA ASP A 116 18.26 5.74 -13.80
C ASP A 116 17.08 5.82 -14.77
N ALA A 117 17.28 6.36 -15.97
CA ALA A 117 16.21 6.43 -16.98
C ALA A 117 15.61 5.04 -17.31
N ALA A 118 16.42 3.98 -17.23
CA ALA A 118 15.97 2.60 -17.43
C ALA A 118 14.96 2.12 -16.38
N PHE A 119 14.95 2.71 -15.17
CA PHE A 119 13.93 2.43 -14.14
C PHE A 119 12.53 2.88 -14.58
N TRP A 120 12.43 3.84 -15.50
CA TRP A 120 11.15 4.37 -15.97
C TRP A 120 10.78 3.87 -17.36
N ALA A 121 11.58 2.97 -17.93
CA ALA A 121 11.36 2.40 -19.26
C ALA A 121 10.36 1.23 -19.20
N PHE A 122 9.13 1.51 -18.77
CA PHE A 122 8.01 0.57 -18.75
C PHE A 122 6.70 1.28 -19.14
N SER A 123 5.69 0.49 -19.45
CA SER A 123 4.31 0.92 -19.66
C SER A 123 3.35 0.00 -18.91
N TRP A 124 2.05 0.08 -19.20
CA TRP A 124 1.09 -0.90 -18.70
C TRP A 124 1.32 -2.32 -19.26
N ASP A 125 2.09 -2.46 -20.34
CA ASP A 125 2.39 -3.78 -20.92
C ASP A 125 3.22 -4.61 -19.93
N GLU A 126 4.26 -4.02 -19.34
CA GLU A 126 5.03 -4.65 -18.28
C GLU A 126 4.21 -4.83 -17.00
N MET A 127 3.35 -3.87 -16.64
CA MET A 127 2.45 -4.02 -15.49
C MET A 127 1.55 -5.26 -15.65
N ALA A 128 0.96 -5.46 -16.82
CA ALA A 128 0.08 -6.59 -17.07
C ALA A 128 0.84 -7.94 -17.14
N ALA A 129 2.08 -7.92 -17.64
CA ALA A 129 2.86 -9.14 -17.86
C ALA A 129 3.68 -9.58 -16.64
N LEU A 130 4.07 -8.66 -15.75
CA LEU A 130 5.11 -8.88 -14.74
C LEU A 130 4.76 -8.49 -13.30
N ASP A 131 3.82 -7.55 -13.10
CA ASP A 131 3.39 -7.10 -11.76
C ASP A 131 2.31 -8.02 -11.18
#